data_AF-A0AAW1XYB9-F1
#
_entry.id   AF-A0AAW1XYB9-F1
#
_cell.length_a   1.000
_cell.length_b   1.000
_cell.length_c   1.000
_cell.angle_alpha   90.00
_cell.angle_beta   90.00
_cell.angle_gamma   90.00
#
_symmetry.space_group_name_H-M   'P 1'
#
loop_
_entity.id
_entity.type
_entity.pdbx_description
1 polymer ?
#
loop_
_entity_poly.entity_id
_entity_poly.type
_entity_poly.pdbx_seq_one_letter_code
_entity_poly.pdbx_strand_id
1 'polypeptide(L)'
;MRTKHFVFQEIEILNGRLQHEIIKTRFQDGGLGSKFEMEWPNNMNWMPALSRLSKCDVYINESSVVAAGTSAVGLRRFRSIVECCFVKNEDPETIVRRLKLNRKTYRLMKKLEALCV
;
A
#
# COMPACT_ATOMS: atom_id res chain seq x y z
N MET A 1 -7.06 -4.66 22.38
CA MET A 1 -5.71 -4.17 22.70
C MET A 1 -4.80 -5.40 22.86
N ARG A 2 -3.91 -5.68 21.89
CA ARG A 2 -2.94 -6.80 21.94
C ARG A 2 -1.53 -6.21 21.89
N THR A 3 -0.80 -6.31 22.99
CA THR A 3 0.50 -5.63 23.25
C THR A 3 1.72 -6.56 23.17
N LYS A 4 1.68 -7.67 22.40
CA LYS A 4 2.77 -8.68 22.42
C LYS A 4 3.53 -8.90 21.10
N HIS A 5 3.32 -8.12 20.05
CA HIS A 5 4.02 -8.31 18.75
C HIS A 5 4.80 -7.10 18.22
N PHE A 6 4.73 -5.94 18.88
CA PHE A 6 5.35 -4.70 18.36
C PHE A 6 6.89 -4.73 18.34
N VAL A 7 7.54 -5.31 19.35
CA VAL A 7 9.01 -5.23 19.51
C VAL A 7 9.77 -6.00 18.42
N PHE A 8 9.20 -7.06 17.85
CA PHE A 8 9.90 -7.88 16.86
C PHE A 8 9.96 -7.22 15.48
N GLN A 9 8.91 -6.50 15.06
CA GLN A 9 8.86 -5.87 13.73
C GLN A 9 9.85 -4.72 13.58
N GLU A 10 9.99 -3.87 14.59
CA GLU A 10 10.94 -2.75 14.57
C GLU A 10 12.39 -3.26 14.48
N ILE A 11 12.72 -4.31 15.24
CA ILE A 11 14.02 -4.98 15.18
C ILE A 11 14.26 -5.60 13.79
N GLU A 12 13.24 -6.20 13.17
CA GLU A 12 13.36 -6.75 11.82
C GLU A 12 13.54 -5.68 10.74
N ILE A 13 12.95 -4.49 10.91
CA ILE A 13 13.20 -3.33 10.04
C ILE A 13 14.63 -2.84 10.21
N LEU A 14 15.09 -2.65 11.45
CA LEU A 14 16.46 -2.19 11.75
C LEU A 14 17.54 -3.16 11.25
N ASN A 15 17.26 -4.46 11.32
CA ASN A 15 18.14 -5.50 10.78
C ASN A 15 18.05 -5.66 9.26
N GLY A 16 17.25 -4.84 8.56
CA GLY A 16 17.08 -4.88 7.11
C GLY A 16 16.31 -6.10 6.58
N ARG A 17 15.71 -6.92 7.46
CA ARG A 17 14.91 -8.10 7.06
C ARG A 17 13.52 -7.72 6.59
N LEU A 18 12.95 -6.67 7.18
CA LEU A 18 11.73 -6.03 6.71
C LEU A 18 12.08 -4.71 6.00
N GLN A 19 11.51 -4.53 4.82
CA GLN A 19 11.49 -3.23 4.17
C GLN A 19 10.30 -2.44 4.70
N HIS A 20 10.40 -1.11 4.66
CA HIS A 20 9.34 -0.23 5.07
C HIS A 20 9.13 0.89 4.06
N GLU A 21 7.90 1.38 3.98
CA GLU A 21 7.48 2.46 3.11
C GLU A 21 6.70 3.48 3.94
N ILE A 22 7.16 4.73 3.94
CA ILE A 22 6.48 5.83 4.64
C ILE A 22 5.80 6.71 3.59
N ILE A 23 4.48 6.82 3.69
CA ILE A 23 3.67 7.64 2.81
C ILE A 23 3.11 8.78 3.65
N LYS A 24 3.73 9.96 3.52
CA LYS A 24 3.21 11.19 4.09
C LYS A 24 1.94 11.55 3.35
N THR A 25 0.82 11.65 4.05
CA THR A 25 -0.46 11.91 3.43
C THR A 25 -0.78 13.41 3.43
N ARG A 26 -0.36 14.19 4.45
CA ARG A 26 -0.77 15.62 4.65
C ARG A 26 0.01 16.61 3.78
N PHE A 27 -0.27 17.91 3.94
CA PHE A 27 0.47 19.06 3.38
C PHE A 27 1.89 19.24 3.95
N GLN A 28 2.49 18.18 4.50
CA GLN A 28 3.90 18.21 4.87
C GLN A 28 4.76 18.12 3.61
N ASP A 29 5.98 18.66 3.64
CA ASP A 29 6.90 18.55 2.50
C ASP A 29 7.05 17.10 2.00
N GLY A 30 6.72 16.92 0.72
CA GLY A 30 6.72 15.64 0.02
C GLY A 30 5.52 14.74 0.31
N GLY A 31 4.49 15.24 0.99
CA GLY A 31 3.25 14.54 1.26
C GLY A 31 2.25 14.58 0.11
N LEU A 32 1.28 13.66 0.12
CA LEU A 32 0.27 13.57 -0.93
C LEU A 32 -0.56 14.86 -1.03
N GLY A 33 -0.97 15.45 0.09
CA GLY A 33 -1.71 16.73 0.09
C GLY A 33 -0.93 17.87 -0.57
N SER A 34 0.37 18.01 -0.28
CA SER A 34 1.22 19.01 -0.94
C SER A 34 1.49 18.69 -2.41
N LYS A 35 1.66 17.41 -2.75
CA LYS A 35 2.02 16.96 -4.10
C LYS A 35 0.87 17.11 -5.10
N PHE A 36 -0.35 16.88 -4.63
CA PHE A 36 -1.55 16.91 -5.47
C PHE A 36 -2.40 18.16 -5.27
N GLU A 37 -1.98 19.09 -4.39
CA GLU A 37 -2.73 20.31 -4.06
C GLU A 37 -4.18 20.03 -3.66
N MET A 38 -4.40 18.94 -2.91
CA MET A 38 -5.73 18.48 -2.51
C MET A 38 -5.94 18.57 -1.01
N GLU A 39 -7.13 19.01 -0.61
CA GLU A 39 -7.59 18.90 0.77
C GLU A 39 -7.71 17.44 1.20
N TRP A 40 -7.58 17.23 2.51
CA TRP A 40 -7.69 15.90 3.10
C TRP A 40 -9.05 15.28 2.76
N PRO A 41 -9.10 14.02 2.26
CA PRO A 41 -10.39 13.39 2.03
C PRO A 41 -11.15 13.30 3.36
N ASN A 42 -12.34 13.91 3.40
CA ASN A 42 -13.22 13.94 4.58
C ASN A 42 -13.66 12.53 5.02
N ASN A 43 -13.50 11.53 4.16
CA ASN A 43 -13.87 10.15 4.42
C ASN A 43 -12.65 9.23 4.23
N MET A 44 -12.12 8.73 5.35
CA MET A 44 -11.03 7.76 5.36
C MET A 44 -11.48 6.35 5.74
N ASN A 45 -12.74 5.99 5.45
CA ASN A 45 -13.28 4.65 5.73
C ASN A 45 -12.52 3.52 5.03
N TRP A 46 -11.65 3.84 4.08
CA TRP A 46 -10.74 2.90 3.42
C TRP A 46 -9.54 2.48 4.27
N MET A 47 -9.16 3.24 5.31
CA MET A 47 -7.95 2.96 6.12
C MET A 47 -7.95 1.56 6.75
N PRO A 48 -9.03 1.08 7.40
CA PRO A 48 -9.04 -0.27 7.97
C PRO A 48 -8.94 -1.38 6.91
N ALA A 49 -9.42 -1.10 5.69
CA ALA A 49 -9.37 -2.06 4.59
C ALA A 49 -7.93 -2.22 4.04
N LEU A 50 -7.07 -1.22 4.17
CA LEU A 50 -5.68 -1.31 3.70
C LEU A 50 -4.86 -2.39 4.42
N SER A 51 -4.98 -2.49 5.75
CA SER A 51 -4.29 -3.54 6.53
C SER A 51 -4.78 -4.93 6.16
N ARG A 52 -6.08 -5.08 5.84
CA ARG A 52 -6.66 -6.38 5.42
C ARG A 52 -6.24 -6.78 4.01
N LEU A 53 -6.17 -5.82 3.09
CA LEU A 53 -5.98 -6.07 1.67
C LEU A 53 -4.51 -6.13 1.27
N SER A 54 -3.64 -5.47 2.02
CA SER A 54 -2.20 -5.59 1.86
C SER A 54 -1.68 -6.79 2.64
N LYS A 55 -0.66 -7.46 2.10
CA LYS A 55 0.11 -8.47 2.85
C LYS A 55 1.22 -7.80 3.67
N CYS A 56 0.98 -6.57 4.08
CA CYS A 56 1.93 -5.71 4.77
C CYS A 56 1.41 -5.45 6.17
N ASP A 57 2.33 -5.25 7.10
CA ASP A 57 1.99 -4.70 8.40
C ASP A 57 1.83 -3.20 8.23
N VAL A 58 0.63 -2.69 8.49
CA VAL A 58 0.27 -1.29 8.21
C VAL A 58 0.04 -0.57 9.52
N TYR A 59 0.74 0.56 9.69
CA TYR A 59 0.58 1.49 10.79
C TYR A 59 0.09 2.80 10.22
N ILE A 60 -0.93 3.37 10.84
CA ILE A 60 -1.52 4.60 10.36
C ILE A 60 -1.60 5.58 11.51
N ASN A 61 -1.16 6.81 11.25
CA ASN A 61 -1.35 7.94 12.13
C ASN A 61 -2.01 9.09 11.36
N GLU A 62 -2.15 10.23 12.02
CA GLU A 62 -2.86 11.40 11.48
C GLU A 62 -2.28 11.97 10.18
N SER A 63 -0.98 11.79 9.93
CA SER A 63 -0.26 12.44 8.84
C SER A 63 0.46 11.50 7.90
N SER A 64 0.48 10.21 8.22
CA SER A 64 1.30 9.22 7.53
C SER A 64 0.67 7.83 7.58
N VAL A 65 0.86 7.09 6.50
CA VAL A 65 0.63 5.65 6.41
C VAL A 65 2.00 4.98 6.26
N VAL A 66 2.31 4.05 7.15
CA VAL A 66 3.54 3.25 7.11
C VAL A 66 3.17 1.81 6.80
N ALA A 67 3.87 1.20 5.85
CA ALA A 67 3.77 -0.23 5.60
C ALA A 67 5.14 -0.89 5.77
N ALA A 68 5.17 -2.03 6.46
CA ALA A 68 6.33 -2.90 6.55
C ALA A 68 6.04 -4.23 5.86
N GLY A 69 7.07 -4.82 5.23
CA GLY A 69 6.94 -6.12 4.58
C GLY A 69 8.23 -6.59 3.93
N THR A 70 8.24 -7.86 3.53
CA THR A 70 9.41 -8.51 2.91
C THR A 70 9.53 -8.29 1.41
N SER A 71 8.54 -7.63 0.77
CA SER A 71 8.48 -7.49 -0.69
C SER A 71 8.48 -6.03 -1.13
N ALA A 72 9.58 -5.58 -1.74
CA ALA A 72 9.70 -4.27 -2.39
C ALA A 72 8.57 -4.01 -3.42
N VAL A 73 8.20 -5.04 -4.19
CA VAL A 73 7.10 -4.94 -5.16
C VAL A 73 5.75 -4.85 -4.44
N GLY A 74 5.59 -5.54 -3.31
CA GLY A 74 4.42 -5.43 -2.44
C GLY A 74 4.25 -4.02 -1.88
N LEU A 75 5.33 -3.43 -1.36
CA LEU A 75 5.35 -2.06 -0.82
C LEU A 75 5.08 -1.00 -1.90
N ARG A 76 5.67 -1.15 -3.09
CA ARG A 76 5.33 -0.27 -4.23
C ARG A 76 3.87 -0.33 -4.61
N ARG A 77 3.27 -1.54 -4.63
CA ARG A 77 1.82 -1.69 -4.86
C ARG A 77 0.99 -1.07 -3.74
N PHE A 78 1.43 -1.23 -2.49
CA PHE A 78 0.78 -0.60 -1.35
C PHE A 78 0.74 0.92 -1.51
N ARG A 79 1.87 1.55 -1.85
CA ARG A 79 1.93 2.98 -2.18
C ARG A 79 0.94 3.38 -3.27
N SER A 80 0.88 2.64 -4.38
CA SER A 80 -0.09 2.94 -5.45
C SER A 80 -1.55 2.82 -4.99
N ILE A 81 -1.87 1.89 -4.08
CA ILE A 81 -3.22 1.77 -3.53
C ILE A 81 -3.54 3.00 -2.68
N VAL A 82 -2.66 3.38 -1.75
CA VAL A 82 -2.85 4.56 -0.88
C VAL A 82 -2.99 5.83 -1.72
N GLU A 83 -2.15 6.02 -2.73
CA GLU A 83 -2.25 7.15 -3.66
C GLU A 83 -3.60 7.16 -4.40
N CYS A 84 -4.10 6.02 -4.88
CA CYS A 84 -5.41 5.97 -5.53
C CYS A 84 -6.56 6.25 -4.56
N CYS A 85 -6.51 5.72 -3.34
CA CYS A 85 -7.52 6.02 -2.31
C CYS A 85 -7.51 7.51 -1.96
N PHE A 86 -6.33 8.11 -1.87
CA PHE A 86 -6.19 9.51 -1.47
C PHE A 86 -6.54 10.49 -2.60
N VAL A 87 -5.98 10.29 -3.79
CA VAL A 87 -6.10 11.23 -4.92
C VAL A 87 -7.41 11.04 -5.67
N LYS A 88 -7.89 9.80 -5.81
CA LYS A 88 -9.05 9.48 -6.64
C LYS A 88 -10.29 9.12 -5.84
N ASN A 89 -10.19 9.11 -4.50
CA ASN A 89 -11.25 8.64 -3.61
C ASN A 89 -11.76 7.23 -3.99
N GLU A 90 -10.88 6.38 -4.54
CA GLU A 90 -11.23 5.03 -4.97
C GLU A 90 -11.20 4.06 -3.79
N ASP A 91 -12.18 3.17 -3.72
CA ASP A 91 -12.23 2.10 -2.72
C ASP A 91 -11.03 1.13 -2.90
N PRO A 92 -10.29 0.81 -1.82
CA PRO A 92 -9.09 -0.04 -1.89
C PRO A 92 -9.40 -1.46 -2.38
N GLU A 93 -10.59 -1.98 -2.12
CA GLU A 93 -10.96 -3.32 -2.60
C GLU A 93 -11.12 -3.33 -4.13
N THR A 94 -11.71 -2.29 -4.68
CA THR A 94 -11.82 -2.06 -6.13
C THR A 94 -10.46 -1.99 -6.80
N ILE A 95 -9.53 -1.22 -6.22
CA ILE A 95 -8.15 -1.11 -6.72
C ILE A 95 -7.45 -2.48 -6.68
N VAL A 96 -7.57 -3.22 -5.57
CA VAL A 96 -6.95 -4.53 -5.41
C VAL A 96 -7.52 -5.57 -6.36
N ARG A 97 -8.84 -5.55 -6.62
CA ARG A 97 -9.47 -6.41 -7.65
C ARG A 97 -8.89 -6.11 -9.03
N ARG A 98 -8.76 -4.84 -9.41
CA ARG A 98 -8.14 -4.42 -10.68
C ARG A 98 -6.70 -4.91 -10.80
N LEU A 99 -5.89 -4.75 -9.75
CA LEU A 99 -4.50 -5.22 -9.73
C LEU A 99 -4.38 -6.75 -9.85
N LYS A 100 -5.31 -7.50 -9.22
CA LYS A 100 -5.36 -8.97 -9.35
C LYS A 100 -5.73 -9.41 -10.76
N LEU A 101 -6.69 -8.74 -11.41
CA LEU A 101 -7.09 -9.01 -12.79
C LEU A 101 -5.93 -8.78 -13.76
N ASN A 102 -5.27 -7.62 -13.68
CA ASN A 102 -4.13 -7.31 -14.54
C ASN A 102 -3.01 -8.35 -14.42
N ARG A 103 -2.75 -8.85 -13.20
CA ARG A 103 -1.77 -9.93 -12.97
C ARG A 103 -2.19 -11.25 -13.62
N LYS A 104 -3.48 -11.60 -13.60
CA LYS A 104 -4.00 -12.81 -14.27
C LYS A 104 -3.88 -12.67 -15.79
N THR A 105 -4.28 -11.53 -16.35
CA THR A 105 -4.18 -11.23 -17.78
C THR A 105 -2.75 -11.34 -18.27
N TYR A 106 -1.80 -10.70 -17.57
CA TYR A 106 -0.37 -10.78 -17.92
C TYR A 106 0.16 -12.22 -17.91
N ARG A 107 -0.22 -13.02 -16.89
CA ARG A 107 0.16 -14.45 -16.83
C ARG A 107 -0.42 -15.26 -17.99
N LEU A 108 -1.66 -14.97 -18.38
CA LEU A 108 -2.31 -15.64 -19.51
C LEU A 108 -1.60 -15.30 -20.82
N MET A 109 -1.32 -14.03 -21.06
CA MET A 109 -0.56 -13.58 -22.25
C MET A 109 0.79 -14.27 -22.34
N LYS A 110 1.55 -14.33 -21.24
CA LYS A 110 2.85 -14.99 -21.21
C LYS A 110 2.78 -16.50 -21.50
N LYS A 111 1.69 -17.16 -21.07
CA LYS A 111 1.43 -18.57 -21.41
C LYS A 111 1.07 -18.73 -22.88
N LEU A 112 0.26 -17.82 -23.42
CA LEU A 112 -0.15 -17.83 -24.82
C LEU A 112 1.08 -17.66 -25.73
N GLU A 113 1.95 -16.69 -25.44
CA GLU A 113 3.23 -16.48 -26.13
C GLU A 113 4.10 -17.74 -26.13
N ALA A 114 4.18 -18.44 -25.01
CA ALA A 114 4.96 -19.68 -24.88
C ALA A 114 4.35 -20.88 -25.63
N LEU A 115 3.07 -20.82 -26.01
CA LEU A 115 2.37 -21.84 -26.81
C LEU A 115 2.42 -21.55 -28.31
N CYS A 116 2.80 -20.33 -28.70
CA CYS A 116 2.97 -19.91 -30.10
C CYS A 116 4.41 -20.12 -30.60
N VAL A 117 5.22 -20.91 -29.89
CA VAL A 117 6.61 -21.30 -30.25
C VAL A 117 6.64 -22.78 -30.61
#